data_AF-A0A354HTG9-F1
#
_entry.id   AF-A0A354HTG9-F1
#
_cell.length_a   1.000
_cell.length_b   1.000
_cell.length_c   1.000
_cell.angle_alpha   90.00
_cell.angle_beta   90.00
_cell.angle_gamma   90.00
#
_symmetry.space_group_name_H-M   'P 1'
#
loop_
_entity.id
_entity.type
_entity.pdbx_description
1 polymer ?
#
loop_
_entity_poly.entity_id
_entity_poly.type
_entity_poly.pdbx_seq_one_letter_code
_entity_poly.pdbx_strand_id
1 'polypeptide(L)' 'MQKSWLKGSLLVAVMVLITVAGFFYTPYPPNQMNIQRPLEPPDSEHLLGTDNFGR' A
#
# COMPACT_ATOMS: atom_id res chain seq x y z
N MET A 1 -15.56 -25.21 -22.05
CA MET A 1 -15.87 -23.94 -21.36
C MET A 1 -14.64 -23.52 -20.57
N GLN A 2 -13.97 -22.41 -20.92
CA GLN A 2 -12.80 -21.94 -20.15
C GLN A 2 -13.27 -21.33 -18.82
N LYS A 3 -12.70 -21.78 -17.69
CA LYS A 3 -12.97 -21.23 -16.34
C LYS A 3 -12.17 -19.93 -16.11
N SER A 4 -12.27 -18.98 -17.02
CA SER A 4 -11.58 -17.68 -16.92
C SER A 4 -12.03 -16.88 -15.69
N TRP A 5 -13.29 -17.05 -15.26
CA TRP A 5 -13.86 -16.43 -14.07
C TRP A 5 -13.13 -16.80 -12.77
N LEU A 6 -12.48 -17.97 -12.71
CA LEU A 6 -11.71 -18.40 -11.53
C LEU A 6 -10.52 -17.48 -11.27
N LYS A 7 -9.86 -16.99 -12.33
CA LYS A 7 -8.74 -16.05 -12.22
C LYS A 7 -9.20 -14.69 -11.68
N GLY A 8 -10.35 -14.20 -12.16
CA GLY A 8 -10.96 -12.97 -11.65
C GLY A 8 -11.38 -13.10 -10.20
N SER A 9 -12.04 -14.20 -9.84
CA SER A 9 -12.43 -14.48 -8.46
C SER A 9 -11.23 -14.59 -7.53
N LEU A 10 -10.13 -15.18 -7.99
CA LEU A 10 -8.90 -15.27 -7.22
C LEU A 10 -8.31 -13.88 -6.95
N LEU A 11 -8.25 -13.01 -7.97
CA LEU A 11 -7.77 -11.64 -7.81
C LEU A 11 -8.61 -10.86 -6.78
N VAL A 12 -9.95 -10.94 -6.90
CA VAL A 12 -10.87 -10.28 -5.95
C VAL A 12 -10.67 -10.82 -4.53
N ALA A 13 -10.55 -12.13 -4.37
CA ALA A 13 -10.31 -12.74 -3.06
C ALA A 13 -9.00 -12.24 -2.44
N VAL A 14 -7.93 -12.14 -3.22
CA VAL A 14 -6.65 -11.57 -2.76
C VAL A 14 -6.80 -10.11 -2.31
N MET A 15 -7.51 -9.28 -3.09
CA MET A 15 -7.75 -7.88 -2.70
C MET A 15 -8.57 -7.75 -1.40
N VAL A 16 -9.59 -8.60 -1.24
CA VAL A 16 -10.39 -8.65 0.00
C VAL A 16 -9.52 -9.06 1.18
N LEU A 17 -8.67 -10.07 1.03
CA LEU A 17 -7.76 -10.51 2.10
C LEU A 17 -6.79 -9.39 2.52
N ILE A 18 -6.19 -8.68 1.56
CA ILE A 18 -5.31 -7.53 1.85
C ILE A 18 -6.09 -6.43 2.59
N THR A 19 -7.32 -6.15 2.17
CA THR A 19 -8.18 -5.14 2.81
C THR A 19 -8.50 -5.52 4.25
N VAL A 20 -8.86 -6.79 4.50
CA VAL A 20 -9.13 -7.31 5.85
C VAL A 20 -7.87 -7.25 6.72
N ALA A 21 -6.71 -7.62 6.18
CA ALA A 21 -5.44 -7.51 6.90
C ALA A 21 -5.12 -6.06 7.31
N GLY A 22 -5.51 -5.08 6.49
CA GLY A 22 -5.35 -3.66 6.79
C GLY A 22 -6.08 -3.17 8.06
N PHE A 23 -7.13 -3.87 8.51
CA PHE A 23 -7.76 -3.55 9.80
C PHE A 23 -6.91 -3.93 11.01
N PHE A 24 -5.96 -4.84 10.83
CA PHE A 24 -5.08 -5.33 11.89
C PHE A 24 -3.67 -4.72 11.80
N TYR A 25 -3.23 -4.38 10.59
CA TYR A 25 -1.86 -3.92 10.34
C TYR A 25 -1.81 -2.81 9.29
N THR A 26 -1.64 -1.58 9.78
CA THR A 26 -1.16 -0.42 9.03
C THR A 26 -0.10 0.27 9.90
N PRO A 27 1.20 0.14 9.59
CA PRO A 27 2.27 0.61 10.48
C PRO A 27 2.28 2.13 10.66
N TYR A 28 1.74 2.87 9.68
CA TYR A 28 1.71 4.34 9.69
C TYR A 28 0.27 4.86 9.51
N PRO A 29 -0.13 5.93 10.20
CA PRO A 29 -1.37 6.64 9.94
C PRO A 29 -1.42 7.20 8.51
N PRO A 30 -2.56 7.10 7.80
CA PRO A 30 -2.68 7.57 6.41
C PRO A 30 -2.51 9.08 6.24
N ASN A 31 -2.72 9.85 7.31
CA ASN A 31 -2.72 11.31 7.31
C ASN A 31 -1.47 11.91 7.99
N GLN A 32 -0.49 11.09 8.35
CA GLN A 32 0.77 11.60 8.92
C GLN A 32 1.58 12.30 7.81
N MET A 33 2.17 13.45 8.11
CA MET A 33 3.01 14.21 7.17
C MET A 33 4.31 14.65 7.84
N ASN A 34 5.40 14.75 7.08
CA ASN A 34 6.69 15.26 7.53
C ASN A 34 7.21 16.36 6.59
N ILE A 35 6.82 17.60 6.86
CA ILE A 35 7.21 18.78 6.05
C ILE A 35 8.72 19.07 6.03
N GLN A 36 9.53 18.38 6.82
CA GLN A 36 10.98 18.53 6.83
C GLN A 36 11.68 17.66 5.77
N ARG A 37 11.00 16.63 5.26
CA ARG A 37 11.58 15.62 4.35
C ARG A 37 10.81 15.50 3.02
N PRO A 38 10.46 16.60 2.32
CA PRO A 38 9.74 16.49 1.05
C PRO A 38 10.67 16.04 -0.10
N LEU A 39 10.17 15.18 -0.98
CA LEU A 39 10.87 14.76 -2.21
C LEU A 39 12.27 14.19 -1.98
N GLU A 40 12.48 13.51 -0.86
CA GLU A 40 13.74 12.82 -0.58
C GLU A 40 13.88 11.57 -1.47
N PRO A 41 15.12 11.22 -1.87
CA PRO A 41 15.38 9.99 -2.62
C PRO A 41 15.12 8.74 -1.76
N PRO A 42 15.06 7.54 -2.37
CA PRO A 42 14.93 6.28 -1.65
C PRO A 42 15.94 6.10 -0.51
N ASP A 43 15.43 5.71 0.65
CA ASP A 43 16.23 5.34 1.82
C ASP A 43 15.69 4.06 2.50
N SER A 44 16.25 3.69 3.65
CA SER A 44 15.84 2.49 4.38
C SER A 44 14.47 2.61 5.06
N GLU A 45 14.00 3.82 5.32
CA GLU A 45 12.67 4.08 5.91
C GLU A 45 11.59 4.11 4.81
N HIS A 46 11.92 4.71 3.67
CA HIS A 46 11.08 4.88 2.50
C HIS A 46 11.81 4.34 1.28
N LEU A 47 11.56 3.06 0.96
CA LEU A 47 12.20 2.34 -0.15
C LEU A 47 12.01 3.01 -1.52
N LEU A 48 11.03 3.91 -1.64
CA LEU A 48 10.71 4.65 -2.86
C LEU A 48 10.98 6.16 -2.74
N GLY A 49 11.55 6.61 -1.62
CA GLY A 49 11.69 8.02 -1.28
C GLY A 49 10.39 8.59 -0.72
N THR A 50 10.33 9.91 -0.57
CA THR A 50 9.17 10.60 0.01
C THR A 50 8.41 11.45 -1.02
N ASP A 51 7.11 11.64 -0.79
CA ASP A 51 6.27 12.55 -1.59
C ASP A 51 6.41 14.04 -1.16
N ASN A 52 5.58 14.91 -1.74
CA ASN A 52 5.55 16.35 -1.39
C ASN A 52 5.16 16.63 0.08
N PHE A 53 4.57 15.65 0.77
CA PHE A 53 4.18 15.71 2.17
C PHE A 53 5.20 15.02 3.09
N GLY A 54 6.29 14.50 2.54
CA GLY A 54 7.33 13.80 3.28
C GLY A 54 6.90 12.45 3.83
N ARG A 55 6.04 11.74 3.08
CA ARG A 55 5.57 10.38 3.38
C ARG A 55 6.17 9.37 2.42
#